data_AF-A0A962X1S4-F1
#
_entry.id   AF-A0A962X1S4-F1
#
_cell.length_a   1.000
_cell.length_b   1.000
_cell.length_c   1.000
_cell.angle_alpha   90.00
_cell.angle_beta   90.00
_cell.angle_gamma   90.00
#
_symmetry.space_group_name_H-M   'P 1'
#
loop_
_entity.id
_entity.type
_entity.pdbx_description
1 polymer ?
#
loop_
_entity_poly.entity_id
_entity_poly.type
_entity_poly.pdbx_seq_one_letter_code
_entity_poly.pdbx_strand_id
1 'polypeptide(L)'
;MSMPFKNIVAGIVLLLFGIAYGWFASDLPDRGAINVPGPPFFPQLIAAMIVCLAAVLISQGAVECRKSGFQSIRLAIPVKAIAVLALIAVFIALLPIVGFLFGGIPFFAMLMYLSGANRWGLIALGSVAIPVVLFYLFRDGFHILLPHASWM
;
A
#
# COMPACT_ATOMS: atom_id res chain seq x y z
N MET A 1 -22.27 -5.39 8.59
CA MET A 1 -22.93 -5.06 7.30
C MET A 1 -21.85 -5.00 6.21
N SER A 2 -21.29 -6.16 5.84
CA SER A 2 -20.46 -6.31 4.65
C SER A 2 -21.39 -6.27 3.45
N MET A 3 -21.19 -5.34 2.53
CA MET A 3 -21.92 -5.36 1.26
C MET A 3 -21.23 -6.43 0.39
N PRO A 4 -21.85 -7.60 0.14
CA PRO A 4 -21.19 -8.73 -0.51
C PRO A 4 -20.54 -8.36 -1.85
N PHE A 5 -21.18 -7.46 -2.60
CA PHE A 5 -20.65 -6.93 -3.86
C PHE A 5 -19.36 -6.12 -3.70
N LYS A 6 -19.21 -5.34 -2.61
CA LYS A 6 -17.97 -4.58 -2.35
C LYS A 6 -16.77 -5.53 -2.17
N ASN A 7 -16.98 -6.67 -1.51
CA ASN A 7 -15.92 -7.67 -1.31
C ASN A 7 -15.53 -8.34 -2.62
N ILE A 8 -16.51 -8.66 -3.47
CA ILE A 8 -16.25 -9.21 -4.82
C ILE A 8 -15.48 -8.21 -5.66
N VAL A 9 -15.93 -6.95 -5.76
CA VAL A 9 -15.26 -5.92 -6.55
C VAL A 9 -13.85 -5.65 -6.04
N ALA A 10 -13.69 -5.48 -4.71
CA ALA A 10 -12.37 -5.29 -4.11
C ALA A 10 -11.46 -6.49 -4.38
N GLY A 11 -11.98 -7.72 -4.28
CA GLY A 11 -11.25 -8.94 -4.55
C GLY A 11 -10.82 -9.04 -6.01
N ILE A 12 -11.69 -8.73 -6.98
CA ILE A 12 -11.33 -8.72 -8.40
C ILE A 12 -10.24 -7.69 -8.69
N VAL A 13 -10.37 -6.46 -8.17
CA VAL A 13 -9.37 -5.41 -8.35
C VAL A 13 -8.02 -5.82 -7.75
N LEU A 14 -8.01 -6.37 -6.54
CA LEU A 14 -6.80 -6.86 -5.89
C LEU A 14 -6.18 -8.07 -6.62
N LEU A 15 -7.00 -8.95 -7.19
CA LEU A 15 -6.52 -10.09 -7.96
C LEU A 15 -5.81 -9.64 -9.23
N LEU A 16 -6.42 -8.73 -10.00
CA LEU A 16 -5.80 -8.14 -11.19
C LEU A 16 -4.52 -7.38 -10.83
N PHE A 17 -4.56 -6.58 -9.76
CA PHE A 17 -3.39 -5.85 -9.26
C PHE A 17 -2.26 -6.79 -8.85
N GLY A 18 -2.55 -7.85 -8.08
CA GLY A 18 -1.57 -8.81 -7.61
C GLY A 18 -0.89 -9.58 -8.76
N ILE A 19 -1.66 -9.98 -9.77
CA ILE A 19 -1.13 -10.63 -10.97
C ILE A 19 -0.23 -9.66 -11.76
N ALA A 20 -0.70 -8.44 -12.02
CA ALA A 20 0.08 -7.43 -12.74
C ALA A 20 1.38 -7.09 -11.99
N TYR A 21 1.29 -6.87 -10.68
CA TYR A 21 2.44 -6.61 -9.82
C TYR A 21 3.45 -7.75 -9.85
N GLY A 22 2.99 -9.01 -9.71
CA GLY A 22 3.85 -10.20 -9.80
C GLY A 22 4.50 -10.37 -11.17
N TRP A 23 3.80 -9.99 -12.24
CA TRP A 23 4.36 -10.00 -13.59
C TRP A 23 5.51 -9.00 -13.71
N PHE A 24 5.31 -7.73 -13.36
CA PHE A 24 6.36 -6.72 -13.38
C PHE A 24 7.53 -7.03 -12.43
N ALA A 25 7.24 -7.64 -11.28
CA ALA A 25 8.27 -8.09 -10.35
C ALA A 25 9.19 -9.17 -10.93
N SER A 26 8.68 -9.98 -11.87
CA SER A 26 9.44 -11.07 -12.49
C SER A 26 10.47 -10.56 -13.50
N ASP A 27 10.32 -9.33 -13.99
CA ASP A 27 11.24 -8.68 -14.92
C ASP A 27 12.42 -7.99 -14.21
N LEU A 28 12.52 -8.09 -12.87
CA LEU A 28 13.63 -7.50 -12.13
C LEU A 28 14.96 -8.18 -12.50
N PRO A 29 16.03 -7.41 -12.78
CA PRO A 29 17.32 -7.97 -13.17
C PRO A 29 17.86 -8.94 -12.12
N ASP A 30 18.23 -10.14 -12.55
CA ASP A 30 18.86 -11.10 -11.65
C ASP A 30 20.31 -10.71 -11.41
N ARG A 31 20.58 -10.24 -10.19
CA ARG A 31 21.90 -9.85 -9.69
C ARG A 31 22.25 -10.61 -8.41
N GLY A 32 21.55 -11.72 -8.15
CA GLY A 32 21.72 -12.52 -6.94
C GLY A 32 23.06 -13.25 -6.91
N ALA A 33 23.56 -13.48 -5.69
CA ALA A 33 24.66 -14.42 -5.47
C ALA A 33 24.16 -15.87 -5.64
N ILE A 34 25.07 -16.78 -5.97
CA ILE A 34 24.76 -18.22 -6.11
C ILE A 34 24.16 -18.73 -4.79
N ASN A 35 23.03 -19.45 -4.87
CA ASN A 35 22.25 -20.01 -3.74
C ASN A 35 21.53 -19.00 -2.82
N VAL A 36 21.32 -17.76 -3.26
CA VAL A 36 20.48 -16.78 -2.54
C VAL A 36 19.23 -16.48 -3.37
N PRO A 37 18.02 -16.42 -2.78
CA PRO A 37 16.83 -16.00 -3.51
C PRO A 37 17.07 -14.65 -4.19
N GLY A 38 16.85 -14.61 -5.51
CA GLY A 38 17.11 -13.42 -6.32
C GLY A 38 16.17 -12.25 -5.99
N PRO A 39 16.47 -11.03 -6.50
CA PRO A 39 15.66 -9.83 -6.28
C PRO A 39 14.14 -9.97 -6.51
N PRO A 40 13.63 -10.80 -7.47
CA PRO A 40 12.20 -11.01 -7.66
C PRO A 40 11.48 -11.75 -6.52
N PHE A 41 12.20 -12.49 -5.67
CA PHE A 41 11.59 -13.42 -4.71
C PHE A 41 10.62 -12.73 -3.74
N PHE A 42 11.05 -11.64 -3.10
CA PHE A 42 10.23 -10.96 -2.10
C PHE A 42 9.00 -10.27 -2.72
N PRO A 43 9.13 -9.52 -3.84
CA PRO A 43 7.98 -9.04 -4.60
C PRO A 43 7.00 -10.17 -5.03
N GLN A 44 7.52 -11.30 -5.50
CA GLN A 44 6.66 -12.44 -5.89
C GLN A 44 5.92 -13.06 -4.69
N LEU A 45 6.56 -13.14 -3.52
CA LEU A 45 5.91 -13.58 -2.29
C LEU A 45 4.74 -12.65 -1.91
N ILE A 46 4.94 -11.34 -1.99
CA ILE A 46 3.88 -10.34 -1.76
C ILE A 46 2.76 -10.53 -2.80
N ALA A 47 3.10 -10.69 -4.08
CA ALA A 47 2.12 -10.92 -5.14
C ALA A 47 1.26 -12.16 -4.85
N ALA A 48 1.89 -13.27 -4.44
CA ALA A 48 1.21 -14.51 -4.08
C ALA A 48 0.26 -14.31 -2.88
N MET A 49 0.69 -13.57 -1.85
CA MET A 49 -0.16 -13.24 -0.71
C MET A 49 -1.37 -12.38 -1.12
N ILE A 50 -1.17 -11.38 -1.98
CA ILE A 50 -2.26 -10.53 -2.50
C ILE A 50 -3.27 -11.37 -3.28
N VAL A 51 -2.80 -12.22 -4.20
CA VAL A 51 -3.67 -13.09 -5.01
C VAL A 51 -4.45 -14.07 -4.11
N CYS A 52 -3.79 -14.66 -3.12
CA CYS A 52 -4.44 -15.57 -2.17
C CYS A 52 -5.54 -14.85 -1.37
N LEU A 53 -5.24 -13.69 -0.78
CA LEU A 53 -6.21 -12.90 -0.02
C LEU A 53 -7.36 -12.40 -0.91
N ALA A 54 -7.07 -12.02 -2.16
CA ALA A 54 -8.08 -11.63 -3.14
C ALA A 54 -9.06 -12.77 -3.45
N ALA A 55 -8.55 -14.00 -3.62
CA ALA A 55 -9.38 -15.19 -3.82
C ALA A 55 -10.28 -15.47 -2.60
N VAL A 56 -9.75 -15.31 -1.38
CA VAL A 56 -10.54 -15.41 -0.14
C VAL A 56 -11.62 -14.32 -0.08
N LEU A 57 -11.32 -13.09 -0.50
CA LEU A 57 -12.29 -11.99 -0.46
C LEU A 57 -13.44 -12.19 -1.47
N ILE A 58 -13.13 -12.69 -2.66
CA ILE A 58 -14.11 -13.08 -3.68
C ILE A 58 -15.00 -14.21 -3.15
N SER A 59 -14.41 -15.25 -2.56
CA SER A 59 -15.19 -16.39 -2.04
C SER A 59 -16.13 -15.98 -0.90
N GLN A 60 -15.67 -15.13 0.03
CA GLN A 60 -16.53 -14.55 1.06
C GLN A 60 -17.68 -13.75 0.46
N GLY A 61 -17.41 -12.88 -0.52
CA GLY A 61 -18.43 -12.11 -1.21
C GLY A 61 -19.45 -12.98 -1.96
N ALA A 62 -18.99 -14.07 -2.58
CA ALA A 62 -19.86 -15.02 -3.28
C ALA A 62 -20.77 -15.82 -2.33
N VAL A 63 -20.23 -16.28 -1.19
CA VAL A 63 -21.02 -16.96 -0.14
C VAL A 63 -22.08 -16.02 0.42
N GLU A 64 -21.75 -14.75 0.64
CA GLU A 64 -22.66 -13.77 1.21
C GLU A 64 -23.72 -13.29 0.19
N CYS A 65 -23.37 -13.14 -1.09
CA CYS A 65 -24.36 -12.92 -2.17
C CYS A 65 -25.39 -14.06 -2.25
N ARG A 66 -24.96 -15.32 -2.07
CA ARG A 66 -25.87 -16.48 -2.06
C ARG A 66 -26.86 -16.44 -0.89
N LYS A 67 -26.48 -15.88 0.26
CA LYS A 67 -27.32 -15.79 1.46
C LYS A 67 -28.29 -14.60 1.44
N SER A 68 -27.90 -13.48 0.85
CA SER A 68 -28.60 -12.19 1.03
C SER A 68 -29.27 -11.63 -0.22
N GLY A 69 -29.13 -12.27 -1.38
CA GLY A 69 -29.64 -11.78 -2.65
C GLY A 69 -28.89 -10.53 -3.16
N PHE A 70 -29.05 -10.19 -4.44
CA PHE A 70 -28.43 -9.01 -5.03
C PHE A 70 -29.16 -7.73 -4.56
N GLN A 71 -28.56 -6.97 -3.64
CA GLN A 71 -28.96 -5.59 -3.41
C GLN A 71 -28.24 -4.67 -4.42
N SER A 72 -28.98 -3.73 -5.01
CA SER A 72 -28.46 -2.76 -5.96
C SER A 72 -27.44 -1.84 -5.29
N ILE A 73 -26.32 -1.62 -5.97
CA ILE A 73 -25.20 -0.83 -5.45
C ILE A 73 -25.35 0.63 -5.89
N ARG A 74 -25.25 1.55 -4.93
CA ARG A 74 -24.73 2.90 -5.19
C ARG A 74 -23.22 2.85 -5.01
N LEU A 75 -22.49 3.00 -6.12
CA LEU A 75 -21.03 3.12 -6.12
C LEU A 75 -20.66 4.52 -5.60
N ALA A 76 -20.85 4.77 -4.31
CA ALA A 76 -20.38 5.98 -3.67
C ALA A 76 -18.89 5.80 -3.38
N ILE A 77 -18.02 6.39 -4.22
CA ILE A 77 -16.60 6.47 -3.90
C ILE A 77 -16.48 7.41 -2.69
N PRO A 78 -15.99 6.95 -1.53
CA PRO A 78 -15.87 7.83 -0.38
C PRO A 78 -14.81 8.88 -0.70
N VAL A 79 -15.18 10.15 -0.61
CA VAL A 79 -14.28 11.30 -0.87
C VAL A 79 -12.96 11.18 -0.10
N LYS A 80 -13.01 10.60 1.10
CA LYS A 80 -11.81 10.31 1.91
C LYS A 80 -10.83 9.37 1.20
N ALA A 81 -11.28 8.33 0.49
CA ALA A 81 -10.40 7.43 -0.23
C ALA A 81 -9.71 8.13 -1.41
N ILE A 82 -10.45 8.96 -2.15
CA ILE A 82 -9.87 9.81 -3.21
C ILE A 82 -8.82 10.76 -2.62
N ALA A 83 -9.11 11.38 -1.48
CA ALA A 83 -8.18 12.28 -0.81
C ALA A 83 -6.89 11.56 -0.35
N VAL A 84 -6.99 10.35 0.20
CA VAL A 84 -5.82 9.54 0.56
C VAL A 84 -5.00 9.13 -0.67
N LEU A 85 -5.65 8.71 -1.75
CA LEU A 85 -4.95 8.38 -3.00
C LEU A 85 -4.25 9.59 -3.60
N ALA A 86 -4.90 10.75 -3.61
CA ALA A 86 -4.31 12.01 -4.05
C ALA A 86 -3.10 12.39 -3.18
N LEU A 87 -3.20 12.24 -1.86
CA LEU A 87 -2.11 12.48 -0.92
C LEU A 87 -0.89 11.57 -1.21
N ILE A 88 -1.12 10.28 -1.48
CA ILE A 88 -0.05 9.34 -1.87
C ILE A 88 0.61 9.77 -3.17
N ALA A 89 -0.18 10.13 -4.19
CA ALA A 89 0.36 10.59 -5.47
C ALA A 89 1.20 11.88 -5.32
N VAL A 90 0.72 12.84 -4.52
CA VAL A 90 1.45 14.07 -4.21
C VAL A 90 2.76 13.78 -3.47
N PHE A 91 2.74 12.87 -2.50
CA PHE A 91 3.95 12.45 -1.80
C PHE A 91 4.98 11.83 -2.74
N ILE A 92 4.56 10.92 -3.63
CA ILE A 92 5.45 10.31 -4.63
C ILE A 92 6.07 11.39 -5.55
N ALA A 93 5.28 12.37 -5.99
CA ALA A 93 5.78 13.46 -6.83
C ALA A 93 6.76 14.39 -6.09
N LEU A 94 6.60 14.56 -4.77
CA LEU A 94 7.47 15.39 -3.93
C LEU A 94 8.75 14.67 -3.48
N LEU A 95 8.76 13.34 -3.42
CA LEU A 95 9.92 12.54 -3.01
C LEU A 95 11.25 12.95 -3.68
N PRO A 96 11.34 13.11 -5.01
CA PRO A 96 12.60 13.48 -5.65
C PRO A 96 13.08 14.90 -5.31
N ILE A 97 12.18 15.79 -4.86
CA ILE A 97 12.49 17.19 -4.56
C ILE A 97 12.86 17.35 -3.08
N VAL A 98 12.04 16.81 -2.19
CA VAL A 98 12.08 17.08 -0.76
C VAL A 98 12.78 15.95 0.01
N GLY A 99 12.87 14.75 -0.56
CA GLY A 99 13.40 13.56 0.07
C GLY A 99 12.42 12.91 1.05
N PHE A 100 12.71 11.66 1.43
CA PHE A 100 11.81 10.82 2.24
C PHE A 100 11.54 11.37 3.65
N LEU A 101 12.55 11.88 4.35
CA LEU A 101 12.39 12.38 5.73
C LEU A 101 11.48 13.62 5.79
N PHE A 102 11.83 14.67 5.03
CA PHE A 102 11.11 15.94 5.05
C PHE A 102 9.72 15.83 4.40
N GLY A 103 9.54 15.01 3.36
CA GLY A 103 8.23 14.74 2.78
C GLY A 103 7.39 13.76 3.61
N GLY A 104 8.04 12.81 4.28
CA GLY A 104 7.39 11.75 5.05
C GLY A 104 6.69 12.28 6.29
N ILE A 105 7.29 13.21 7.02
CA ILE A 105 6.69 13.78 8.24
C ILE A 105 5.29 14.39 7.97
N PRO A 106 5.13 15.35 7.04
CA PRO A 106 3.81 15.90 6.73
C PRO A 106 2.88 14.87 6.08
N PHE A 107 3.41 13.94 5.27
CA PHE A 107 2.63 12.86 4.67
C PHE A 107 1.99 11.95 5.72
N PHE A 108 2.78 11.42 6.67
CA PHE A 108 2.25 10.56 7.73
C PHE A 108 1.34 11.31 8.69
N ALA A 109 1.63 12.58 9.00
CA ALA A 109 0.72 13.42 9.80
C ALA A 109 -0.66 13.56 9.14
N MET A 110 -0.67 13.92 7.84
CA MET A 110 -1.90 14.10 7.09
C MET A 110 -2.63 12.77 6.88
N LEU A 111 -1.90 11.66 6.65
CA LEU A 111 -2.47 10.32 6.56
C LEU A 111 -3.18 9.92 7.86
N MET A 112 -2.52 10.07 9.02
CA MET A 112 -3.11 9.75 10.33
C MET A 112 -4.34 10.61 10.63
N TYR A 113 -4.29 11.90 10.26
CA TYR A 113 -5.45 12.80 10.39
C TYR A 113 -6.63 12.35 9.50
N LEU A 114 -6.40 12.04 8.22
CA LEU A 114 -7.44 11.55 7.31
C LEU A 114 -8.01 10.20 7.73
N SER A 115 -7.19 9.34 8.34
CA SER A 115 -7.60 8.06 8.92
C SER A 115 -8.46 8.22 10.20
N GLY A 116 -8.59 9.44 10.75
CA GLY A 116 -9.44 9.71 11.91
C GLY A 116 -8.73 9.54 13.26
N ALA A 117 -7.40 9.61 13.31
CA ALA A 117 -6.69 9.65 14.58
C ALA A 117 -7.06 10.96 15.33
N ASN A 118 -7.68 10.83 16.51
CA ASN A 118 -8.12 12.00 17.30
C ASN A 118 -7.08 12.47 18.35
N ARG A 119 -6.00 11.71 18.54
CA ARG A 119 -4.97 12.03 19.55
C ARG A 119 -3.82 12.77 18.90
N TRP A 120 -3.84 14.10 19.02
CA TRP A 120 -2.81 15.00 18.47
C TRP A 120 -1.38 14.61 18.88
N GLY A 121 -1.19 14.13 20.12
CA GLY A 121 0.11 13.63 20.58
C GLY A 121 0.58 12.36 19.84
N LEU A 122 -0.32 11.43 19.51
CA LEU A 122 0.03 10.25 18.71
C LEU A 122 0.26 10.61 17.24
N ILE A 123 -0.43 11.62 16.72
CA ILE A 123 -0.19 12.12 15.37
C ILE A 123 1.20 12.75 15.29
N ALA A 124 1.55 13.63 16.24
CA ALA A 124 2.85 14.30 16.26
C ALA A 124 4.01 13.31 16.49
N LEU A 125 3.84 12.37 17.43
CA LEU A 125 4.84 11.34 17.67
C LEU A 125 4.96 10.40 16.48
N GLY A 126 3.84 9.90 15.96
CA GLY A 126 3.80 8.95 14.84
C GLY A 126 4.32 9.55 13.54
N SER A 127 3.99 10.81 13.25
CA SER A 127 4.46 11.51 12.04
C SER A 127 5.96 11.70 11.99
N VAL A 128 6.64 11.74 13.14
CA VAL A 128 8.11 11.82 13.20
C VAL A 128 8.73 10.43 13.37
N ALA A 129 8.25 9.66 14.35
CA ALA A 129 8.83 8.37 14.69
C ALA A 129 8.75 7.38 13.53
N ILE A 130 7.62 7.31 12.81
CA ILE A 130 7.44 6.34 11.72
C ILE A 130 8.42 6.62 10.57
N PRO A 131 8.48 7.84 9.97
CA PRO A 131 9.48 8.14 8.94
C PRO A 131 10.92 7.96 9.40
N VAL A 132 11.26 8.35 10.62
CA VAL A 132 12.63 8.20 11.14
C VAL A 132 13.01 6.73 11.26
N VAL A 133 12.16 5.90 11.85
CA VAL A 133 12.40 4.46 11.98
C VAL A 133 12.49 3.80 10.61
N LEU A 134 11.58 4.14 9.68
CA LEU A 134 11.66 3.65 8.29
C LEU A 134 12.96 4.07 7.61
N PHE A 135 13.39 5.33 7.78
CA PHE A 135 14.62 5.83 7.19
C PHE A 135 15.83 5.01 7.64
N TYR A 136 15.99 4.79 8.94
CA TYR A 136 17.08 3.98 9.46
C TYR A 136 16.94 2.49 9.11
N LEU A 137 15.72 1.95 9.10
CA LEU A 137 15.48 0.56 8.72
C LEU A 137 15.88 0.30 7.26
N PHE A 138 15.50 1.19 6.34
CA PHE A 138 15.86 1.06 4.93
C PHE A 138 17.34 1.36 4.67
N ARG A 139 17.89 2.41 5.29
CA ARG A 139 19.28 2.82 5.09
C ARG A 139 20.27 1.83 5.71
N ASP A 140 20.07 1.48 6.98
CA ASP A 140 21.03 0.72 7.77
C ASP A 140 20.63 -0.75 7.90
N GLY A 141 19.34 -1.08 7.82
CA GLY A 141 18.87 -2.48 7.87
C GLY A 141 18.84 -3.14 6.49
N PHE A 142 18.22 -2.50 5.51
CA PHE A 142 18.08 -3.06 4.15
C PHE A 142 19.14 -2.57 3.17
N HIS A 143 19.96 -1.58 3.53
CA HIS A 143 20.95 -0.95 2.65
C HIS A 143 20.36 -0.46 1.32
N ILE A 144 19.10 0.00 1.34
CA ILE A 144 18.39 0.55 0.18
C ILE A 144 18.49 2.07 0.22
N LEU A 145 18.89 2.67 -0.91
CA LEU A 145 18.93 4.12 -1.08
C LEU A 145 17.50 4.67 -1.09
N LEU A 146 17.14 5.41 -0.05
CA LEU A 146 15.94 6.23 -0.07
C LEU A 146 16.22 7.53 -0.83
N PRO A 147 15.21 8.12 -1.51
CA PRO A 147 15.37 9.42 -2.16
C PRO A 147 15.82 10.46 -1.14
N HIS A 148 17.04 10.96 -1.33
CA HIS A 148 17.52 12.16 -0.68
C HIS A 148 16.97 13.37 -1.43
N ALA A 149 16.86 14.49 -0.72
CA ALA A 149 16.38 15.71 -1.34
C ALA A 149 17.36 16.09 -2.46
N SER A 150 16.87 16.51 -3.63
CA SER A 150 17.74 16.79 -4.81
C SER A 150 18.80 17.88 -4.60
N TRP A 151 18.75 18.55 -3.45
CA TRP A 151 19.62 19.62 -3.00
C TRP A 151 20.57 19.21 -1.87
N MET A 152 20.66 17.92 -1.54
CA MET A 152 21.59 17.31 -0.58
C MET A 152 22.46 16.25 -1.27
#